data_AF-A0A962XWC4-F1
#
_entry.id   AF-A0A962XWC4-F1
#
_cell.length_a   1.000
_cell.length_b   1.000
_cell.length_c   1.000
_cell.angle_alpha   90.00
_cell.angle_beta   90.00
_cell.angle_gamma   90.00
#
_symmetry.space_group_name_H-M   'P 1'
#
loop_
_entity.id
_entity.type
_entity.pdbx_description
1 polymer ?
#
loop_
_entity_poly.entity_id
_entity_poly.type
_entity_poly.pdbx_seq_one_letter_code
_entity_poly.pdbx_strand_id
1 'polypeptide(L)'
;MLQRTTLLVVLVSWYIAVPAAEWTPLAEDGVHDAENPALVLLQEPGEALTMLPPDTAGNQVRWVKALRDGYIDPRTNIHPETKVNLLDRDVIMKRTGSANYVRFPHRVHTEWLDCSNCHDHLFAREAGKTPMTMLAILSGEYCGRCHGAVAFPLTECNRCHSVAPLASTQ
;
A
#
# COMPACT_ATOMS: atom_id res chain seq x y z
N MET A 1 31.39 13.33 56.76
CA MET A 1 31.68 12.70 55.46
C MET A 1 30.44 11.95 55.01
N LEU A 2 29.64 12.51 54.10
CA LEU A 2 28.55 11.78 53.43
C LEU A 2 28.84 11.82 51.93
N GLN A 3 29.17 10.67 51.35
CA GLN A 3 29.53 10.54 49.94
C GLN A 3 28.25 10.18 49.17
N ARG A 4 27.74 11.15 48.39
CA ARG A 4 26.60 10.95 47.48
C ARG A 4 27.09 10.15 46.27
N THR A 5 26.64 8.91 46.15
CA THR A 5 26.85 8.08 44.96
C THR A 5 25.77 8.39 43.94
N THR A 6 26.13 9.11 42.87
CA THR A 6 25.24 9.38 41.73
C THR A 6 25.31 8.18 40.78
N LEU A 7 24.21 7.42 40.66
CA LEU A 7 24.10 6.33 39.70
C LEU A 7 23.76 6.92 38.31
N LEU A 8 24.67 6.80 37.35
CA LEU A 8 24.41 7.13 35.95
C LEU A 8 23.73 5.92 35.27
N VAL A 9 22.48 6.07 34.84
CA VAL A 9 21.78 5.09 34.01
C VAL A 9 22.09 5.41 32.54
N VAL A 10 22.86 4.54 31.90
CA VAL A 10 23.14 4.62 30.46
C VAL A 10 22.00 3.92 29.72
N LEU A 11 21.11 4.70 29.10
CA LEU A 11 20.10 4.19 28.16
C LEU A 11 20.80 3.83 26.84
N VAL A 12 21.03 2.54 26.62
CA VAL A 12 21.49 2.04 25.33
C VAL A 12 20.27 1.95 24.41
N SER A 13 20.13 2.90 23.48
CA SER A 13 19.15 2.79 22.39
C SER A 13 19.57 1.68 21.44
N TRP A 14 18.84 0.57 21.47
CA TRP A 14 18.97 -0.48 20.46
C TRP A 14 18.29 0.00 19.18
N TYR A 15 19.07 0.45 18.21
CA TYR A 15 18.58 0.62 16.85
C TYR A 15 18.37 -0.78 16.25
N ILE A 16 17.11 -1.20 16.14
CA ILE A 16 16.74 -2.36 15.32
C ILE A 16 16.92 -1.92 13.86
N ALA A 17 17.98 -2.41 13.22
CA ALA A 17 18.14 -2.26 11.78
C ALA A 17 16.99 -3.03 11.10
N VAL A 18 16.15 -2.31 10.37
CA VAL A 18 15.19 -2.94 9.45
C VAL A 18 16.03 -3.50 8.29
N PRO A 19 16.02 -4.82 8.02
CA PRO A 19 16.70 -5.36 6.85
C PRO A 19 16.28 -4.59 5.59
N ALA A 20 17.27 -4.19 4.79
CA ALA A 20 17.01 -3.54 3.52
C ALA A 20 16.23 -4.50 2.63
N ALA A 21 15.30 -3.95 1.85
CA ALA A 21 14.62 -4.73 0.84
C ALA A 21 15.63 -5.23 -0.19
N GLU A 22 15.67 -6.54 -0.42
CA GLU A 22 16.50 -7.15 -1.47
C GLU A 22 15.62 -7.37 -2.69
N TRP A 23 15.82 -6.54 -3.72
CA TRP A 23 15.18 -6.70 -5.02
C TRP A 23 16.09 -7.51 -5.94
N THR A 24 15.53 -8.51 -6.61
CA THR A 24 16.25 -9.31 -7.60
C THR A 24 16.70 -8.42 -8.76
N PRO A 25 17.99 -8.45 -9.16
CA PRO A 25 18.47 -7.75 -10.35
C PRO A 25 17.71 -8.18 -11.60
N LEU A 26 17.54 -7.27 -12.58
CA LEU A 26 16.78 -7.57 -13.80
C LEU A 26 17.35 -8.77 -14.57
N ALA A 27 18.67 -8.94 -14.59
CA ALA A 27 19.32 -10.08 -15.25
C ALA A 27 19.00 -11.45 -14.61
N GLU A 28 18.50 -11.46 -13.37
CA GLU A 28 18.28 -12.67 -12.56
C GLU A 28 16.80 -12.91 -12.23
N ASP A 29 15.89 -12.05 -12.69
CA ASP A 29 14.47 -12.08 -12.30
C ASP A 29 13.64 -13.16 -13.01
N GLY A 30 14.19 -13.81 -14.04
CA GLY A 30 13.53 -14.82 -14.85
C GLY A 30 12.41 -14.29 -15.76
N VAL A 31 12.27 -12.97 -15.87
CA VAL A 31 11.34 -12.27 -16.75
C VAL A 31 12.08 -11.61 -17.91
N HIS A 32 13.24 -11.02 -17.65
CA HIS A 32 14.08 -10.37 -18.68
C HIS A 32 15.10 -11.34 -19.27
N ASP A 33 15.40 -11.17 -20.55
CA ASP A 33 16.49 -11.89 -21.23
C ASP A 33 17.84 -11.29 -20.80
N ALA A 34 18.60 -12.07 -20.02
CA ALA A 34 19.91 -11.67 -19.50
C ALA A 34 20.95 -11.39 -20.60
N GLU A 35 20.80 -12.01 -21.78
CA GLU A 35 21.72 -11.82 -22.91
C GLU A 35 21.33 -10.61 -23.78
N ASN A 36 20.21 -9.94 -23.47
CA ASN A 36 19.79 -8.77 -24.21
C ASN A 36 20.77 -7.60 -23.97
N PRO A 37 21.49 -7.11 -24.99
CA PRO A 37 22.46 -6.03 -24.81
C PRO A 37 21.80 -4.70 -24.40
N ALA A 38 20.49 -4.55 -24.57
CA ALA A 38 19.74 -3.39 -24.12
C ALA A 38 19.31 -3.47 -22.65
N LEU A 39 19.52 -4.59 -21.95
CA LEU A 39 19.14 -4.77 -20.53
C LEU A 39 19.80 -3.71 -19.64
N VAL A 40 21.06 -3.37 -19.93
CA VAL A 40 21.84 -2.35 -19.22
C VAL A 40 21.27 -0.93 -19.33
N LEU A 41 20.30 -0.71 -20.23
CA LEU A 41 19.61 0.57 -20.37
C LEU A 41 18.41 0.71 -19.43
N LEU A 42 17.93 -0.41 -18.85
CA LEU A 42 16.83 -0.41 -17.91
C LEU A 42 17.34 -0.04 -16.51
N GLN A 43 16.51 0.68 -15.77
CA GLN A 43 16.82 1.02 -14.38
C GLN A 43 16.63 -0.20 -13.47
N GLU A 44 17.62 -0.49 -12.64
CA GLU A 44 17.53 -1.57 -11.65
C GLU A 44 16.48 -1.24 -10.57
N PRO A 45 15.65 -2.21 -10.13
CA PRO A 45 14.65 -1.97 -9.08
C PRO A 45 15.28 -1.47 -7.78
N GLY A 46 16.44 -2.02 -7.40
CA GLY A 46 17.16 -1.58 -6.21
C GLY A 46 17.58 -0.11 -6.29
N GLU A 47 17.98 0.36 -7.46
CA GLU A 47 18.32 1.77 -7.68
C GLU A 47 17.10 2.67 -7.49
N ALA A 48 15.96 2.28 -8.05
CA ALA A 48 14.73 3.07 -7.97
C ALA A 48 14.08 3.06 -6.58
N LEU A 49 14.13 1.94 -5.86
CA LEU A 49 13.26 1.68 -4.72
C LEU A 49 13.95 1.77 -3.35
N THR A 50 15.28 1.66 -3.27
CA THR A 50 16.03 1.66 -1.98
C THR A 50 15.77 2.92 -1.15
N MET A 51 15.55 4.06 -1.79
CA MET A 51 15.32 5.34 -1.11
C MET A 51 13.90 5.49 -0.57
N LEU A 52 12.97 4.63 -0.97
CA LEU A 52 11.56 4.74 -0.59
C LEU A 52 11.29 4.04 0.76
N PRO A 53 10.25 4.47 1.50
CA PRO A 53 9.90 3.82 2.75
C PRO A 53 9.62 2.32 2.57
N PRO A 54 10.23 1.45 3.39
CA PRO A 54 10.12 0.00 3.22
C PRO A 54 8.75 -0.52 3.64
N ASP A 55 8.39 -1.67 3.10
CA ASP A 55 7.23 -2.47 3.49
C ASP A 55 7.56 -3.96 3.51
N THR A 56 6.71 -4.77 4.14
CA THR A 56 6.90 -6.22 4.24
C THR A 56 6.15 -7.01 3.17
N ALA A 57 5.47 -6.32 2.25
CA ALA A 57 4.55 -6.92 1.29
C ALA A 57 4.80 -6.40 -0.13
N GLY A 58 4.44 -7.20 -1.13
CA GLY A 58 4.57 -6.83 -2.54
C GLY A 58 6.03 -6.54 -2.92
N ASN A 59 6.26 -5.42 -3.61
CA ASN A 59 7.60 -4.97 -3.99
C ASN A 59 8.39 -4.32 -2.85
N GLN A 60 7.98 -4.53 -1.59
CA GLN A 60 8.68 -4.07 -0.39
C GLN A 60 8.73 -2.53 -0.24
N VAL A 61 7.80 -1.80 -0.89
CA VAL A 61 7.69 -0.34 -0.79
C VAL A 61 6.33 0.08 -0.24
N ARG A 62 6.34 1.00 0.73
CA ARG A 62 5.13 1.59 1.31
C ARG A 62 4.72 2.84 0.54
N TRP A 63 4.12 2.65 -0.63
CA TRP A 63 3.78 3.71 -1.59
C TRP A 63 2.95 4.87 -1.02
N VAL A 64 1.95 4.58 -0.18
CA VAL A 64 1.15 5.65 0.47
C VAL A 64 2.01 6.52 1.39
N LYS A 65 2.97 5.92 2.10
CA LYS A 65 3.91 6.67 2.94
C LYS A 65 4.89 7.45 2.08
N ALA A 66 5.43 6.84 1.01
CA ALA A 66 6.33 7.50 0.06
C ALA A 66 5.72 8.81 -0.47
N LEU A 67 4.45 8.78 -0.89
CA LEU A 67 3.74 9.97 -1.35
C LEU A 67 3.57 11.01 -0.25
N ARG A 68 3.06 10.60 0.92
CA ARG A 68 2.73 11.54 2.01
C ARG A 68 3.93 12.18 2.66
N ASP A 69 5.05 11.47 2.69
CA ASP A 69 6.31 11.97 3.22
C ASP A 69 7.10 12.77 2.16
N GLY A 70 6.62 12.86 0.92
CA GLY A 70 7.23 13.65 -0.14
C GLY A 70 8.45 13.00 -0.81
N TYR A 71 8.64 11.68 -0.67
CA TYR A 71 9.66 10.95 -1.45
C TYR A 71 9.32 10.94 -2.95
N ILE A 72 8.03 11.08 -3.26
CA ILE A 72 7.52 11.20 -4.61
C ILE A 72 6.54 12.37 -4.66
N ASP A 73 6.64 13.17 -5.72
CA ASP A 73 5.78 14.33 -5.98
C ASP A 73 5.23 14.23 -7.42
N PRO A 74 4.18 13.42 -7.65
CA PRO A 74 3.62 13.26 -8.97
C PRO A 74 2.98 14.55 -9.45
N ARG A 75 3.17 14.86 -10.74
CA ARG A 75 2.41 15.91 -11.39
C ARG A 75 0.90 15.63 -11.26
N THR A 76 0.16 16.61 -10.77
CA THR A 76 -1.27 16.47 -10.51
C THR A 76 -2.13 16.50 -11.78
N ASN A 77 -1.61 17.05 -12.88
CA ASN A 77 -2.27 17.03 -14.19
C ASN A 77 -1.27 17.16 -15.35
N ILE A 78 -1.75 16.81 -16.55
CA ILE A 78 -1.09 17.08 -17.82
C ILE A 78 -1.63 18.36 -18.47
N HIS A 79 -2.93 18.58 -18.36
CA HIS A 79 -3.61 19.72 -18.94
C HIS A 79 -4.18 20.65 -17.86
N PRO A 80 -4.04 21.99 -18.00
CA PRO A 80 -4.43 22.97 -16.97
C PRO A 80 -5.89 22.89 -16.52
N GLU A 81 -6.79 22.44 -17.39
CA GLU A 81 -8.22 22.32 -17.13
C GLU A 81 -8.61 21.07 -16.31
N THR A 82 -7.66 20.16 -16.11
CA THR A 82 -7.91 18.91 -15.37
C THR A 82 -8.23 19.23 -13.91
N LYS A 83 -9.43 18.88 -13.48
CA LYS A 83 -9.85 19.02 -12.08
C LYS A 83 -9.48 17.77 -11.30
N VAL A 84 -8.56 17.93 -10.36
CA VAL A 84 -8.19 16.86 -9.42
C VAL A 84 -9.21 16.81 -8.29
N ASN A 85 -9.88 15.66 -8.13
CA ASN A 85 -10.91 15.47 -7.14
C ASN A 85 -10.40 14.55 -6.02
N LEU A 86 -9.92 15.13 -4.92
CA LEU A 86 -9.57 14.37 -3.73
C LEU A 86 -10.81 14.12 -2.88
N LEU A 87 -11.08 12.87 -2.51
CA LEU A 87 -12.18 12.50 -1.63
C LEU A 87 -11.66 11.87 -0.35
N ASP A 88 -11.89 12.54 0.78
CA ASP A 88 -11.49 12.05 2.11
C ASP A 88 -12.69 11.45 2.85
N ARG A 89 -13.06 10.23 2.44
CA ARG A 89 -14.16 9.48 3.06
C ARG A 89 -13.83 8.00 3.11
N ASP A 90 -14.08 7.40 4.27
CA ASP A 90 -14.00 5.96 4.46
C ASP A 90 -15.36 5.29 4.22
N VAL A 91 -15.32 4.11 3.59
CA VAL A 91 -16.46 3.19 3.47
C VAL A 91 -16.18 1.97 4.33
N ILE A 92 -17.10 1.66 5.25
CA ILE A 92 -17.01 0.46 6.09
C ILE A 92 -17.92 -0.63 5.54
N MET A 93 -17.34 -1.75 5.12
CA MET A 93 -18.07 -2.90 4.60
C MET A 93 -18.18 -3.97 5.68
N LYS A 94 -19.41 -4.30 6.05
CA LYS A 94 -19.72 -5.17 7.20
C LYS A 94 -20.02 -6.63 6.83
N ARG A 95 -20.21 -6.93 5.54
CA ARG A 95 -20.51 -8.28 5.04
C ARG A 95 -19.23 -9.11 4.90
N THR A 96 -18.58 -9.41 6.02
CA THR A 96 -17.23 -10.04 6.07
C THR A 96 -17.21 -11.41 6.75
N GLY A 97 -18.38 -11.96 7.09
CA GLY A 97 -18.47 -13.22 7.84
C GLY A 97 -17.87 -13.06 9.24
N SER A 98 -16.95 -13.95 9.62
CA SER A 98 -16.24 -13.91 10.90
C SER A 98 -15.03 -12.96 10.92
N ALA A 99 -14.58 -12.47 9.76
CA ALA A 99 -13.48 -11.54 9.69
C ALA A 99 -13.90 -10.14 10.14
N ASN A 100 -12.92 -9.33 10.56
CA ASN A 100 -13.12 -7.91 10.81
C ASN A 100 -13.78 -7.21 9.62
N TYR A 101 -14.50 -6.12 9.89
CA TYR A 101 -15.05 -5.26 8.86
C TYR A 101 -13.93 -4.67 8.00
N VAL A 102 -14.23 -4.50 6.71
CA VAL A 102 -13.31 -3.90 5.76
C VAL A 102 -13.46 -2.39 5.80
N ARG A 103 -12.34 -1.68 5.83
CA ARG A 103 -12.27 -0.22 5.66
C ARG A 103 -11.67 0.09 4.30
N PHE A 104 -12.42 0.81 3.48
CA PHE A 104 -11.95 1.37 2.21
C PHE A 104 -11.81 2.89 2.34
N PRO A 105 -10.58 3.44 2.43
CA PRO A 105 -10.36 4.88 2.46
C PRO A 105 -10.26 5.45 1.04
N HIS A 106 -11.16 6.36 0.64
CA HIS A 106 -11.08 7.00 -0.68
C HIS A 106 -9.81 7.84 -0.85
N ARG A 107 -9.31 8.45 0.22
CA ARG A 107 -8.20 9.40 0.15
C ARG A 107 -6.97 8.77 -0.50
N VAL A 108 -6.54 7.61 -0.01
CA VAL A 108 -5.33 6.93 -0.53
C VAL A 108 -5.48 6.47 -1.98
N HIS A 109 -6.70 6.36 -2.49
CA HIS A 109 -6.95 6.00 -3.88
C HIS A 109 -7.04 7.24 -4.76
N THR A 110 -7.75 8.28 -4.29
CA THR A 110 -7.92 9.56 -5.01
C THR A 110 -6.69 10.46 -4.97
N GLU A 111 -5.71 10.14 -4.13
CA GLU A 111 -4.34 10.69 -4.18
C GLU A 111 -3.60 10.24 -5.47
N TRP A 112 -4.05 9.16 -6.13
CA TRP A 112 -3.39 8.56 -7.30
C TRP A 112 -4.28 8.42 -8.53
N LEU A 113 -5.58 8.26 -8.33
CA LEU A 113 -6.54 7.86 -9.35
C LEU A 113 -7.73 8.81 -9.40
N ASP A 114 -8.37 8.90 -10.55
CA ASP A 114 -9.61 9.64 -10.71
C ASP A 114 -10.84 8.76 -10.41
N CYS A 115 -11.98 9.40 -10.11
CA CYS A 115 -13.26 8.74 -9.86
C CYS A 115 -13.63 7.73 -10.96
N SER A 116 -13.33 8.08 -12.22
CA SER A 116 -13.65 7.24 -13.40
C SER A 116 -12.84 5.94 -13.45
N ASN A 117 -11.70 5.85 -12.76
CA ASN A 117 -10.92 4.61 -12.65
C ASN A 117 -11.64 3.53 -11.84
N CYS A 118 -12.65 3.88 -11.03
CA CYS A 118 -13.39 2.94 -10.19
C CYS A 118 -14.89 2.91 -10.52
N HIS A 119 -15.47 4.08 -10.81
CA HIS A 119 -16.90 4.28 -10.96
C HIS A 119 -17.30 4.55 -12.42
N ASP A 120 -18.42 4.03 -12.92
CA ASP A 120 -19.39 3.13 -12.26
C ASP A 120 -19.15 1.65 -12.61
N HIS A 121 -18.01 1.34 -13.24
CA HIS A 121 -17.75 0.04 -13.85
C HIS A 121 -17.26 -1.04 -12.86
N LEU A 122 -16.36 -0.72 -11.94
CA LEU A 122 -15.92 -1.67 -10.89
C LEU A 122 -16.84 -1.59 -9.67
N PHE A 123 -17.24 -0.38 -9.30
CA PHE A 123 -18.03 -0.11 -8.11
C PHE A 123 -19.20 0.83 -8.41
N ALA A 124 -20.33 0.60 -7.76
CA ALA A 124 -21.41 1.58 -7.71
C ALA A 124 -21.02 2.72 -6.76
N ARG A 125 -21.49 3.95 -7.01
CA ARG A 125 -21.23 5.10 -6.12
C ARG A 125 -21.88 4.95 -4.74
N GLU A 126 -22.86 4.07 -4.61
CA GLU A 126 -23.56 3.80 -3.35
C GLU A 126 -22.98 2.55 -2.65
N ALA A 127 -22.64 2.70 -1.37
CA ALA A 127 -22.09 1.61 -0.57
C ALA A 127 -23.06 0.43 -0.48
N GLY A 128 -22.53 -0.80 -0.63
CA GLY A 128 -23.32 -2.04 -0.53
C GLY A 128 -24.07 -2.45 -1.79
N LYS A 129 -24.09 -1.62 -2.84
CA LYS A 129 -24.73 -1.96 -4.13
C LYS A 129 -23.89 -2.84 -5.05
N THR A 130 -22.57 -2.82 -4.89
CA THR A 130 -21.68 -3.72 -5.64
C THR A 130 -21.70 -5.14 -5.04
N PRO A 131 -22.01 -6.19 -5.82
CA PRO A 131 -22.07 -7.57 -5.34
C PRO A 131 -20.69 -8.23 -5.28
N MET A 132 -19.73 -7.60 -4.59
CA MET A 132 -18.37 -8.13 -4.47
C MET A 132 -18.30 -9.32 -3.50
N THR A 133 -17.42 -10.26 -3.80
CA THR A 133 -17.07 -11.37 -2.92
C THR A 133 -15.55 -11.53 -2.87
N MET A 134 -15.01 -12.18 -1.83
CA MET A 134 -13.57 -12.48 -1.79
C MET A 134 -13.14 -13.40 -2.93
N LEU A 135 -14.00 -14.31 -3.39
CA LEU A 135 -13.70 -15.15 -4.55
C LEU A 135 -13.52 -14.31 -5.82
N ALA A 136 -14.43 -13.38 -6.08
CA ALA A 136 -14.33 -12.46 -7.21
C ALA A 136 -13.08 -11.56 -7.11
N ILE A 137 -12.74 -11.11 -5.90
CA ILE A 137 -11.53 -10.34 -5.64
C ILE A 137 -10.28 -11.16 -5.99
N LEU A 138 -10.21 -12.43 -5.57
CA LEU A 138 -9.08 -13.31 -5.89
C LEU A 138 -9.02 -13.67 -7.39
N SER A 139 -10.13 -13.61 -8.12
CA SER A 139 -10.15 -13.78 -9.58
C SER A 139 -9.85 -12.49 -10.36
N GLY A 140 -9.37 -11.43 -9.70
CA GLY A 140 -8.95 -10.19 -10.36
C GLY A 140 -10.06 -9.16 -10.59
N GLU A 141 -11.23 -9.33 -9.97
CA GLU A 141 -12.32 -8.36 -10.01
C GLU A 141 -12.27 -7.41 -8.79
N TYR A 142 -12.99 -6.29 -8.86
CA TYR A 142 -13.11 -5.32 -7.75
C TYR A 142 -11.74 -4.88 -7.21
N CYS A 143 -11.47 -5.12 -5.92
CA CYS A 143 -10.19 -4.80 -5.27
C CYS A 143 -9.01 -5.52 -5.95
N GLY A 144 -9.24 -6.74 -6.44
CA GLY A 144 -8.23 -7.56 -7.10
C GLY A 144 -7.84 -7.07 -8.49
N ARG A 145 -8.55 -6.09 -9.05
CA ARG A 145 -8.13 -5.43 -10.29
C ARG A 145 -6.78 -4.72 -10.13
N CYS A 146 -6.48 -4.27 -8.91
CA CYS A 146 -5.25 -3.56 -8.58
C CYS A 146 -4.43 -4.27 -7.49
N HIS A 147 -5.04 -4.74 -6.40
CA HIS A 147 -4.32 -5.41 -5.31
C HIS A 147 -3.80 -6.78 -5.75
N GLY A 148 -2.48 -6.96 -5.76
CA GLY A 148 -1.79 -8.15 -6.27
C GLY A 148 -1.09 -7.96 -7.61
N ALA A 149 -1.50 -6.96 -8.40
CA ALA A 149 -0.87 -6.63 -9.68
C ALA A 149 -0.14 -5.27 -9.67
N VAL A 150 -0.77 -4.26 -9.07
CA VAL A 150 -0.30 -2.87 -9.04
C VAL A 150 -0.11 -2.35 -7.61
N ALA A 151 -0.92 -2.87 -6.68
CA ALA A 151 -0.86 -2.55 -5.25
C ALA A 151 -0.50 -3.78 -4.43
N PHE A 152 -0.32 -3.59 -3.10
CA PHE A 152 0.06 -4.67 -2.18
C PHE A 152 -0.82 -5.93 -2.35
N PRO A 153 -0.25 -7.12 -2.12
CA PRO A 153 -0.92 -8.40 -2.39
C PRO A 153 -2.13 -8.65 -1.47
N LEU A 154 -3.10 -9.40 -1.99
CA LEU A 154 -4.33 -9.76 -1.28
C LEU A 154 -4.11 -10.69 -0.06
N THR A 155 -2.88 -11.17 0.16
CA THR A 155 -2.48 -11.94 1.34
C THR A 155 -2.42 -11.10 2.62
N GLU A 156 -2.40 -9.78 2.50
CA GLU A 156 -2.33 -8.84 3.62
C GLU A 156 -3.71 -8.54 4.21
N CYS A 157 -4.38 -9.58 4.73
CA CYS A 157 -5.79 -9.54 5.16
C CYS A 157 -6.12 -8.32 6.04
N ASN A 158 -5.28 -8.04 7.04
CA ASN A 158 -5.49 -7.01 8.06
C ASN A 158 -5.39 -5.57 7.51
N ARG A 159 -4.82 -5.38 6.31
CA ARG A 159 -4.79 -4.04 5.68
C ARG A 159 -6.17 -3.61 5.22
N CYS A 160 -7.02 -4.55 4.84
CA CYS A 160 -8.42 -4.30 4.48
C CYS A 160 -9.34 -4.53 5.69
N HIS A 161 -9.24 -5.71 6.31
CA HIS A 161 -10.03 -6.17 7.46
C HIS A 161 -9.51 -5.56 8.78
N SER A 162 -9.60 -4.24 8.88
CA SER A 162 -8.94 -3.44 9.91
C SER A 162 -9.89 -2.87 10.97
N VAL A 163 -11.20 -3.08 10.83
CA VAL A 163 -12.20 -2.53 11.76
C VAL A 163 -12.87 -3.68 12.49
N ALA A 164 -12.67 -3.75 13.81
CA ALA A 164 -13.32 -4.77 14.63
C ALA A 164 -14.85 -4.71 14.46
N PRO A 165 -15.54 -5.86 14.31
CA PRO A 165 -16.98 -5.90 14.45
C PRO A 165 -17.32 -5.41 15.86
N LEU A 166 -18.34 -4.57 16.00
CA LEU A 166 -18.82 -4.23 17.34
C LEU A 166 -19.13 -5.56 18.04
N ALA A 167 -18.52 -5.78 19.21
CA ALA A 167 -18.82 -6.95 20.01
C ALA A 167 -20.35 -7.02 20.15
N SER A 168 -20.94 -8.13 19.71
CA SER A 168 -22.33 -8.40 20.02
C SER A 168 -22.43 -8.41 21.54
N THR A 169 -22.89 -7.32 22.15
CA THR A 169 -23.56 -7.41 23.46
C THR A 169 -24.69 -8.39 23.25
N GLN A 170 -24.45 -9.63 23.66
CA GLN A 170 -25.50 -10.56 24.04
C GLN A 170 -26.21 -9.99 25.27
#